data_AF-A0AA38IAJ9-F1
#
_entry.id   AF-A0AA38IAJ9-F1
#
_cell.length_a   1.000
_cell.length_b   1.000
_cell.length_c   1.000
_cell.angle_alpha   90.00
_cell.angle_beta   90.00
_cell.angle_gamma   90.00
#
_symmetry.space_group_name_H-M   'P 1'
#
loop_
_entity.id
_entity.type
_entity.pdbx_description
1 polymer ?
#
loop_
_entity_poly.entity_id
_entity_poly.type
_entity_poly.pdbx_seq_one_letter_code
_entity_poly.pdbx_strand_id
1 'polypeptide(L)'
;MTIDSDGNLWVAAVAAGRVLKVDGGKPETLLDTVHFPTEYVTSVTFGGQNLDELYVTTARGASAEMKPGAPGGGALYRVTETGSKGLPAVNFKLSD
;
A
#
# COMPACT_ATOMS: atom_id res chain seq x y z
N MET A 1 1.50 -5.62 0.84
CA MET A 1 0.15 -5.67 1.45
C MET A 1 0.28 -5.41 2.94
N THR A 2 -0.70 -4.77 3.56
CA THR A 2 -0.85 -4.65 5.02
C THR A 2 -2.33 -4.83 5.41
N ILE A 3 -2.65 -4.82 6.71
CA ILE A 3 -4.02 -4.94 7.25
C ILE A 3 -4.33 -3.75 8.17
N ASP A 4 -5.58 -3.28 8.16
CA ASP A 4 -6.06 -2.28 9.12
C ASP A 4 -6.69 -2.92 10.38
N SER A 5 -6.99 -2.11 11.39
CA SER A 5 -7.52 -2.54 12.68
C SER A 5 -8.92 -3.16 12.60
N ASP A 6 -9.64 -2.92 11.50
CA ASP A 6 -10.96 -3.47 11.24
C ASP A 6 -10.88 -4.80 10.46
N GLY A 7 -9.65 -5.24 10.13
CA GLY A 7 -9.40 -6.49 9.42
C GLY A 7 -9.43 -6.37 7.90
N ASN A 8 -9.48 -5.16 7.33
CA ASN A 8 -9.44 -4.99 5.87
C ASN A 8 -8.01 -5.03 5.35
N LEU A 9 -7.82 -5.69 4.21
CA LEU A 9 -6.53 -5.80 3.54
C LEU A 9 -6.31 -4.60 2.62
N TRP A 10 -5.12 -4.02 2.71
CA TRP A 10 -4.63 -2.95 1.83
C TRP A 10 -3.55 -3.52 0.91
N VAL A 11 -3.87 -3.65 -0.37
CA VAL A 11 -3.06 -4.39 -1.36
C VAL A 11 -2.54 -3.43 -2.44
N ALA A 12 -1.22 -3.25 -2.49
CA ALA A 12 -0.55 -2.62 -3.62
C ALA A 12 -0.68 -3.51 -4.87
N ALA A 13 -1.31 -2.99 -5.92
CA ALA A 13 -1.46 -3.68 -7.19
C ALA A 13 -0.38 -3.21 -8.17
N VAL A 14 0.74 -3.94 -8.19
CA VAL A 14 1.88 -3.67 -9.09
C VAL A 14 1.40 -3.69 -10.55
N ALA A 15 1.90 -2.74 -11.35
CA ALA A 15 1.52 -2.53 -12.75
C ALA A 15 0.04 -2.15 -12.99
N ALA A 16 -0.74 -1.88 -11.93
CA ALA A 16 -2.11 -1.39 -12.02
C ALA A 16 -2.29 0.03 -11.44
N GLY A 17 -1.24 0.61 -10.87
CA GLY A 17 -1.21 2.00 -10.38
C GLY A 17 -2.20 2.32 -9.27
N ARG A 18 -2.48 1.35 -8.41
CA ARG A 18 -3.49 1.50 -7.36
C ARG A 18 -3.20 0.66 -6.12
N VAL A 19 -3.81 1.07 -5.02
CA VAL A 19 -3.96 0.27 -3.81
C VAL A 19 -5.44 -0.10 -3.68
N LEU A 20 -5.71 -1.37 -3.40
CA LEU A 20 -7.06 -1.89 -3.16
C LEU A 20 -7.30 -2.04 -1.66
N LYS A 21 -8.47 -1.63 -1.18
CA LYS A 21 -8.98 -2.00 0.14
C LYS A 21 -9.97 -3.14 -0.05
N VAL A 22 -9.67 -4.31 0.51
CA VAL A 22 -10.45 -5.54 0.36
C VAL A 22 -10.95 -5.97 1.73
N ASP A 23 -12.19 -6.45 1.80
CA ASP A 23 -12.75 -7.01 3.03
C ASP A 23 -12.01 -8.31 3.41
N GLY A 24 -11.44 -8.37 4.61
CA GLY A 24 -10.71 -9.55 5.08
C GLY A 24 -11.61 -10.66 5.64
N GLY A 25 -12.87 -10.37 5.94
CA GLY A 25 -13.84 -11.32 6.48
C GLY A 25 -14.83 -11.87 5.44
N LYS A 26 -15.05 -11.13 4.34
CA LYS A 26 -16.00 -11.52 3.28
C LYS A 26 -15.27 -11.79 1.96
N PRO A 27 -15.38 -13.01 1.39
CA PRO A 27 -14.78 -13.35 0.11
C PRO A 27 -15.21 -12.40 -1.02
N GLU A 28 -14.30 -12.19 -1.97
CA GLU A 28 -14.54 -11.48 -3.25
C GLU A 28 -15.13 -10.07 -3.09
N THR A 29 -14.88 -9.39 -1.97
CA THR A 29 -15.47 -8.09 -1.66
C THR A 29 -14.42 -6.99 -1.69
N LEU A 30 -14.44 -6.18 -2.75
CA LEU A 30 -13.66 -4.94 -2.85
C LEU A 30 -14.42 -3.80 -2.14
N LEU A 31 -13.75 -3.14 -1.19
CA LEU A 31 -14.32 -2.04 -0.42
C LEU A 31 -13.99 -0.68 -1.03
N ASP A 32 -12.74 -0.49 -1.47
CA ASP A 32 -12.29 0.79 -2.03
C ASP A 32 -11.04 0.65 -2.91
N THR A 33 -10.69 1.71 -3.66
CA THR A 33 -9.49 1.80 -4.49
C THR A 33 -8.88 3.20 -4.46
N VAL A 34 -7.58 3.28 -4.15
CA VAL A 34 -6.79 4.51 -4.20
C VAL A 34 -5.87 4.49 -5.41
N HIS A 35 -5.97 5.50 -6.28
CA HIS A 35 -5.20 5.62 -7.51
C HIS A 35 -3.94 6.48 -7.33
N PHE A 36 -2.87 6.13 -8.06
CA PHE A 36 -1.58 6.81 -8.02
C PHE A 36 -1.16 7.24 -9.43
N PRO A 37 -0.36 8.31 -9.58
CA PRO A 37 0.09 8.80 -10.89
C PRO A 37 1.19 7.92 -11.52
N THR A 38 1.37 6.69 -11.06
CA THR A 38 2.33 5.70 -11.58
C THR A 38 1.72 4.31 -11.57
N GLU A 39 2.07 3.47 -12.55
CA GLU A 39 1.57 2.09 -12.65
C GLU A 39 2.24 1.17 -11.60
N TYR A 40 3.44 1.51 -11.13
CA TYR A 40 4.30 0.62 -10.35
C TYR A 40 4.22 0.87 -8.84
N VAL A 41 3.02 0.73 -8.27
CA VAL A 41 2.80 0.74 -6.81
C VAL A 41 3.26 -0.59 -6.22
N THR A 42 4.27 -0.56 -5.34
CA THR A 42 4.99 -1.78 -4.92
C THR A 42 4.57 -2.33 -3.57
N SER A 43 4.36 -1.48 -2.57
CA SER A 43 3.96 -1.93 -1.23
C SER A 43 3.30 -0.81 -0.44
N VAL A 44 2.73 -1.17 0.71
CA VAL A 44 2.03 -0.28 1.61
C VAL A 44 2.29 -0.64 3.07
N THR A 45 2.30 0.36 3.95
CA THR A 45 2.23 0.19 5.40
C THR A 45 1.52 1.38 6.04
N PHE A 46 0.81 1.16 7.13
CA PHE A 46 0.33 2.26 7.96
C PHE A 46 1.47 2.82 8.82
N GLY A 47 1.38 4.10 9.12
CA GLY A 47 2.33 4.87 9.91
C GLY A 47 1.70 6.19 10.38
N GLY A 48 2.53 7.17 10.70
CA GLY A 48 2.07 8.39 11.36
C GLY A 48 1.83 8.19 12.86
N GLN A 49 1.62 9.28 13.60
CA GLN A 49 1.52 9.23 15.06
C GLN A 49 0.32 8.39 15.55
N ASN A 50 -0.76 8.37 14.77
CA ASN A 50 -2.01 7.70 15.11
C ASN A 50 -2.25 6.42 14.30
N LEU A 51 -1.26 5.99 13.51
CA LEU A 51 -1.37 4.87 12.57
C LEU A 51 -2.48 5.03 11.50
N ASP A 52 -2.86 6.25 11.16
CA ASP A 52 -3.93 6.58 10.20
C ASP A 52 -3.40 7.10 8.85
N GLU A 53 -2.08 7.09 8.65
CA GLU A 53 -1.43 7.46 7.40
C GLU A 53 -0.94 6.21 6.67
N LEU A 54 -1.40 5.98 5.43
CA LEU A 54 -0.92 4.88 4.61
C LEU A 54 0.26 5.34 3.75
N TYR A 55 1.46 4.86 4.06
CA TYR A 55 2.67 5.07 3.28
C TYR A 55 2.73 4.06 2.14
N VAL A 56 3.02 4.53 0.94
CA VAL A 56 2.96 3.75 -0.29
C VAL A 56 4.24 3.91 -1.09
N THR A 57 4.98 2.82 -1.25
CA THR A 57 6.20 2.79 -2.07
C THR A 57 5.85 2.55 -3.53
N THR A 58 6.64 3.14 -4.42
CA THR A 58 6.53 2.89 -5.87
C THR A 58 7.91 2.63 -6.47
N ALA A 59 7.94 2.06 -7.68
CA ALA A 59 9.19 1.79 -8.39
C ALA A 59 9.32 2.66 -9.65
N ARG A 60 10.58 2.94 -10.02
CA ARG A 60 10.94 3.53 -11.30
C ARG A 60 11.85 2.56 -12.04
N GLY A 61 11.37 1.98 -13.13
CA GLY A 61 12.18 1.21 -14.09
C GLY A 61 12.97 0.05 -13.46
N ALA A 62 12.30 -1.03 -13.06
CA ALA A 62 12.97 -2.24 -12.56
C ALA A 62 13.25 -3.31 -13.64
N SER A 63 12.83 -3.11 -14.90
CA SER A 63 13.19 -3.98 -16.03
C SER A 63 13.18 -3.23 -17.36
N ALA A 64 13.81 -3.79 -18.39
CA ALA A 64 13.81 -3.26 -19.76
C ALA A 64 12.39 -3.17 -20.38
N GLU A 65 11.43 -3.90 -19.80
CA GLU A 65 10.03 -3.95 -20.21
C GLU A 65 9.18 -2.86 -19.56
N MET A 66 9.69 -2.20 -18.50
CA MET A 66 9.01 -1.07 -17.91
C MET A 66 9.17 0.17 -18.78
N LYS A 67 8.05 0.85 -19.04
CA LYS A 67 8.07 2.11 -19.77
C LYS A 67 8.97 3.11 -19.04
N PRO A 68 10.00 3.68 -19.69
CA PRO A 68 10.83 4.69 -19.06
C PRO A 68 9.97 5.87 -18.63
N GLY A 69 9.95 6.16 -17.32
CA GLY A 69 9.49 7.45 -16.80
C GLY A 69 7.98 7.65 -16.68
N ALA A 70 7.22 6.68 -16.13
CA ALA A 70 5.91 7.02 -15.57
C ALA A 70 6.08 8.11 -14.48
N PRO A 71 5.39 9.27 -14.58
CA PRO A 71 5.46 10.33 -13.57
C PRO A 71 5.29 9.78 -12.17
N GLY A 72 6.14 10.19 -11.23
CA GLY A 72 6.01 9.75 -9.83
C GLY A 72 6.33 8.28 -9.53
N GLY A 73 6.81 7.50 -10.50
CA GLY A 73 7.44 6.21 -10.21
C GLY A 73 8.74 6.38 -9.42
N GLY A 74 8.95 5.56 -8.39
CA GLY A 74 10.08 5.64 -7.47
C GLY A 74 9.88 6.62 -6.32
N ALA A 75 8.77 7.37 -6.30
CA ALA A 75 8.41 8.23 -5.18
C ALA A 75 7.79 7.42 -4.03
N LEU A 76 7.88 7.99 -2.83
CA LEU A 76 7.11 7.58 -1.66
C LEU A 76 5.89 8.50 -1.54
N TYR A 77 4.70 7.91 -1.45
CA TYR A 77 3.45 8.63 -1.22
C TYR A 77 2.97 8.41 0.21
N ARG A 78 2.20 9.38 0.69
CA ARG A 78 1.46 9.30 1.94
C ARG A 78 -0.01 9.59 1.65
N VAL A 79 -0.89 8.65 1.97
CA VAL A 79 -2.33 8.81 1.85
C VAL A 79 -2.90 9.02 3.25
N THR A 80 -3.59 10.15 3.44
CA THR A 80 -4.26 10.51 4.68
C THR A 80 -5.77 10.37 4.50
N GLU A 81 -6.53 10.53 5.59
CA GLU A 81 -8.00 10.53 5.55
C GLU A 81 -8.61 9.25 4.96
N THR A 82 -7.90 8.12 5.12
CA THR A 82 -8.34 6.80 4.62
C THR A 82 -9.56 6.24 5.34
N GLY A 83 -9.92 6.84 6.49
CA GLY A 83 -10.91 6.30 7.42
C GLY A 83 -10.46 5.02 8.15
N SER A 84 -9.24 4.55 7.91
CA SER A 84 -8.67 3.33 8.51
C SER A 84 -7.51 3.65 9.44
N LYS A 85 -7.24 2.76 10.40
CA LYS A 85 -6.03 2.76 11.22
C LYS A 85 -5.31 1.44 11.08
N GLY A 86 -3.99 1.47 10.96
CA GLY A 86 -3.17 0.26 10.96
C GLY A 86 -2.85 -0.25 12.36
N LEU A 87 -1.95 -1.24 12.35
CA LEU A 87 -1.35 -1.82 13.55
C LEU A 87 0.15 -1.49 13.59
N PRO A 88 0.76 -1.40 14.79
CA PRO A 88 2.21 -1.26 14.89
C PRO A 88 2.93 -2.40 14.17
N ALA A 89 4.03 -2.08 13.48
CA ALA A 89 4.88 -3.10 12.89
C ALA A 89 5.44 -4.04 13.98
N VAL A 90 5.45 -5.33 13.67
CA VAL A 90 5.98 -6.36 14.57
C VAL A 90 7.49 -6.40 14.45
N ASN A 91 8.18 -6.21 15.57
CA ASN A 91 9.63 -6.36 15.61
C ASN A 91 10.04 -7.83 15.53
N PHE A 92 11.12 -8.10 14.79
CA PHE A 92 11.78 -9.39 14.82
C PHE A 92 12.33 -9.69 16.23
N LYS A 93 12.15 -10.92 16.71
CA LYS A 93 12.68 -11.40 18.00
C LYS A 93 13.82 -12.37 17.73
N LEU A 94 15.03 -12.02 18.19
CA LEU A 94 16.14 -12.97 18.26
C LEU A 94 15.84 -13.99 19.37
N SER A 95 16.06 -15.28 19.08
CA SER A 95 16.13 -16.32 20.10
C SER A 95 17.55 -16.39 20.64
N ASP A 96 17.69 -16.45 21.96
CA ASP A 96 18.97 -16.73 22.64
C ASP A 96 19.44 -18.18 22.39
#